data_AF-M0UET1-F1
#
_entry.id   AF-M0UET1-F1
#
_cell.length_a   1.000
_cell.length_b   1.000
_cell.length_c   1.000
_cell.angle_alpha   90.00
_cell.angle_beta   90.00
_cell.angle_gamma   90.00
#
_symmetry.space_group_name_H-M   'P 1'
#
loop_
_entity.id
_entity.type
_entity.pdbx_description
1 polymer ?
#
loop_
_entity_poly.entity_id
_entity_poly.type
_entity_poly.pdbx_seq_one_letter_code
_entity_poly.pdbx_strand_id
1 'polypeptide(L)'
;MEVAISAVAGEIVSRFITFLMNKYHSSSHGQSEEKVVERLQHLLMRAGTIIEEADARYITNSGMMMQLKVLSEAMYRGHRLLDASRYRALEDGAGFDEVSSNDPSTSSLYFAIPLKRSRTAKEEDNKAMRLGSHGVLENLEIAVANMAEFVVLLGGCERMSRRPYDVYLYTDNFMFSRHAEKQKLLSFLLEHNNAPFDHAPAVIPIIGGVAVGKKTLVAHVCGDERVRSRFSSILHLNGDSHLSVLDDGKTVFGKTTLVVIEFASDVGDDDWEKFQPFFRRMGRGSKIIIVSKLKRLARFGSVKPISLSVLSYDELRYLFKTLAFGSEDPAEHPRLAQIADEIAKVLHSVQGSLVEANVFANVLRRNLDVQFWRCILNKGIRLVKRNLSIYGVHPTLLIEQGHPVDITDLASHPLSMIPYKIKEESPSVSLGALVADPSVRPEGDFTLIAWESRIPPHKSFVRYVTSRAQDAHEGGSPLPGRRKRRGVPL
;
A
#
# COMPACT_ATOMS: atom_id res chain seq x y z
N MET A 1 28.15 -35.13 -34.48
CA MET A 1 27.67 -34.13 -33.50
C MET A 1 26.43 -33.41 -34.03
N GLU A 2 26.40 -32.99 -35.30
CA GLU A 2 25.25 -32.31 -35.93
C GLU A 2 23.95 -33.13 -35.97
N VAL A 3 24.02 -34.45 -36.22
CA VAL A 3 22.83 -35.33 -36.26
C VAL A 3 22.14 -35.42 -34.89
N ALA A 4 22.91 -35.42 -33.79
CA ALA A 4 22.37 -35.44 -32.44
C ALA A 4 21.70 -34.12 -32.05
N ILE A 5 22.26 -32.99 -32.51
CA ILE A 5 21.69 -31.66 -32.30
C ILE A 5 20.37 -31.50 -33.09
N SER A 6 20.31 -32.02 -34.32
CA SER A 6 19.08 -32.02 -35.12
C SER A 6 17.99 -32.91 -34.53
N ALA A 7 18.35 -34.04 -33.91
CA ALA A 7 17.40 -34.92 -33.24
C ALA A 7 16.79 -34.27 -31.99
N VAL A 8 17.63 -33.63 -31.17
CA VAL A 8 17.17 -32.89 -29.98
C VAL A 8 16.32 -31.67 -30.37
N ALA A 9 16.72 -30.93 -31.42
CA ALA A 9 15.92 -29.82 -31.94
C ALA A 9 14.56 -30.29 -32.48
N GLY A 10 14.53 -31.42 -33.19
CA GLY A 10 13.30 -32.04 -33.68
C GLY A 10 12.36 -32.46 -32.54
N GLU A 11 12.89 -33.01 -31.46
CA GLU A 11 12.10 -33.38 -30.29
C GLU A 11 11.55 -32.15 -29.54
N ILE A 12 12.34 -31.08 -29.41
CA ILE A 12 11.89 -29.82 -28.80
C ILE A 12 10.78 -29.18 -29.64
N VAL A 13 10.94 -29.13 -30.97
CA VAL A 13 9.92 -28.59 -31.88
C VAL A 13 8.66 -29.46 -31.85
N SER A 14 8.80 -30.78 -31.82
CA SER A 14 7.66 -31.69 -31.70
C SER A 14 6.91 -31.47 -30.37
N ARG A 15 7.62 -31.39 -29.24
CA ARG A 15 7.01 -31.08 -27.93
C ARG A 15 6.36 -29.70 -27.90
N PHE A 16 6.94 -28.71 -28.59
CA PHE A 16 6.36 -27.37 -28.72
C PHE A 16 5.07 -27.39 -29.56
N ILE A 17 5.05 -28.11 -30.69
CA ILE A 17 3.85 -28.30 -31.51
C ILE A 17 2.78 -29.07 -30.73
N THR A 18 3.14 -30.15 -30.02
CA THR A 18 2.21 -30.91 -29.18
C THR A 18 1.67 -30.04 -28.04
N PHE A 19 2.50 -29.19 -27.43
CA PHE A 19 2.06 -28.21 -26.44
C PHE A 19 1.07 -27.20 -27.02
N LEU A 20 1.33 -26.67 -28.23
CA LEU A 20 0.42 -25.76 -28.92
C LEU A 20 -0.88 -26.46 -29.33
N MET A 21 -0.83 -27.69 -29.84
CA MET A 21 -2.02 -28.48 -30.19
C MET A 21 -2.85 -28.85 -28.95
N ASN A 22 -2.21 -29.21 -27.83
CA ASN A 22 -2.89 -29.42 -26.56
C ASN A 22 -3.51 -28.12 -26.04
N LYS A 23 -2.83 -26.98 -26.18
CA LYS A 23 -3.37 -25.66 -25.84
C LYS A 23 -4.58 -25.28 -26.71
N TYR A 24 -4.57 -25.65 -27.99
CA TYR A 24 -5.67 -25.38 -28.93
C TYR A 24 -6.88 -26.30 -28.68
N HIS A 25 -6.66 -27.60 -28.48
CA HIS A 25 -7.70 -28.58 -28.14
C HIS A 25 -8.30 -28.38 -26.74
N SER A 26 -7.56 -27.77 -25.80
CA SER A 26 -8.08 -27.41 -24.48
C SER A 26 -9.02 -26.20 -24.51
N SER A 27 -9.10 -25.44 -25.62
CA SER A 27 -9.93 -24.23 -25.70
C SER A 27 -11.36 -24.47 -26.22
N SER A 28 -11.67 -25.65 -26.80
CA SER A 28 -12.96 -25.91 -27.47
C SER A 28 -13.90 -26.88 -26.76
N HIS A 29 -13.66 -27.21 -25.49
CA HIS A 29 -14.59 -27.99 -24.67
C HIS A 29 -14.79 -27.30 -23.33
N GLY A 30 -16.05 -27.13 -22.91
CA GLY A 30 -16.41 -26.46 -21.65
C GLY A 30 -15.58 -27.00 -20.50
N GLN A 31 -14.58 -26.22 -20.07
CA GLN A 31 -13.72 -26.59 -18.97
C GLN A 31 -14.58 -26.63 -17.71
N SER A 32 -14.52 -27.73 -16.96
CA SER A 32 -15.15 -27.77 -15.65
C SER A 32 -14.54 -26.66 -14.78
N GLU A 33 -15.37 -26.00 -13.97
CA GLU A 33 -14.93 -24.88 -13.13
C GLU A 33 -13.77 -25.28 -12.21
N GLU A 34 -13.74 -26.54 -11.78
CA GLU A 34 -12.65 -27.16 -11.03
C GLU A 34 -11.31 -27.13 -11.79
N LYS A 35 -11.29 -27.53 -13.08
CA LYS A 35 -10.06 -27.49 -13.91
C LYS A 35 -9.54 -26.07 -14.10
N VAL A 36 -10.44 -25.09 -14.21
CA VAL A 36 -10.08 -23.67 -14.31
C VAL A 36 -9.41 -23.19 -13.01
N VAL A 37 -9.95 -23.59 -11.86
CA VAL A 37 -9.39 -23.25 -10.54
C VAL A 37 -8.03 -23.90 -10.32
N GLU A 38 -7.86 -25.19 -10.63
CA GLU A 38 -6.56 -25.88 -10.55
C GLU A 38 -5.51 -25.20 -11.42
N ARG A 39 -5.88 -24.85 -12.66
CA ARG A 39 -4.99 -24.16 -13.60
C ARG A 39 -4.58 -22.78 -13.07
N LEU A 40 -5.54 -22.03 -12.52
CA LEU A 40 -5.29 -20.72 -11.91
C LEU A 40 -4.32 -20.83 -10.73
N GLN A 41 -4.52 -21.81 -9.84
CA GLN A 41 -3.61 -22.06 -8.72
C GLN A 41 -2.18 -22.34 -9.20
N HIS A 42 -2.01 -23.21 -10.18
CA HIS A 42 -0.69 -23.53 -10.73
C HIS A 42 0.00 -22.30 -11.35
N LEU A 43 -0.73 -21.45 -12.06
CA LEU A 43 -0.19 -20.20 -12.61
C LEU A 43 0.22 -19.22 -11.52
N LEU A 44 -0.61 -19.07 -10.47
CA LEU A 44 -0.30 -18.21 -9.32
C LEU A 44 0.94 -18.70 -8.56
N MET A 45 1.09 -20.01 -8.35
CA MET A 45 2.28 -20.59 -7.74
C MET A 45 3.55 -20.29 -8.56
N ARG A 46 3.47 -20.42 -9.89
CA ARG A 46 4.59 -20.08 -10.78
C ARG A 46 4.92 -18.59 -10.73
N ALA A 47 3.91 -17.71 -10.79
CA ALA A 47 4.11 -16.27 -10.70
C ALA A 47 4.75 -15.87 -9.36
N GLY A 48 4.23 -16.40 -8.25
CA GLY A 48 4.78 -16.17 -6.91
C GLY A 48 6.23 -16.61 -6.81
N THR A 49 6.57 -17.82 -7.29
CA THR A 49 7.96 -18.32 -7.29
C THR A 49 8.92 -17.41 -8.06
N ILE A 50 8.49 -16.90 -9.22
CA ILE A 50 9.31 -15.98 -10.04
C ILE A 50 9.50 -14.65 -9.33
N ILE A 51 8.46 -14.10 -8.71
CA ILE A 51 8.52 -12.83 -7.97
C ILE A 51 9.43 -12.97 -6.74
N GLU A 52 9.30 -14.06 -5.98
CA GLU A 52 10.14 -14.35 -4.81
C GLU A 52 11.62 -14.48 -5.18
N GLU A 53 11.96 -15.17 -6.27
CA GLU A 53 13.34 -15.27 -6.75
C GLU A 53 13.86 -13.92 -7.29
N ALA A 54 12.99 -13.13 -7.92
CA ALA A 54 13.32 -11.78 -8.39
C ALA A 54 13.60 -10.82 -7.23
N ASP A 55 12.85 -10.93 -6.14
CA ASP A 55 13.05 -10.15 -4.92
C ASP A 55 14.34 -10.49 -4.17
N ALA A 56 14.89 -11.68 -4.40
CA ALA A 56 16.16 -12.12 -3.87
C ALA A 56 17.36 -11.70 -4.74
N ARG A 57 17.15 -10.94 -5.82
CA ARG A 57 18.21 -10.58 -6.79
C ARG A 57 18.23 -9.12 -7.17
N TYR A 58 19.39 -8.64 -7.57
CA TYR A 58 19.58 -7.27 -8.02
C TYR A 58 19.32 -7.14 -9.53
N ILE A 59 18.21 -6.48 -9.86
CA ILE A 59 17.76 -6.28 -11.23
C ILE A 59 18.08 -4.84 -11.60
N THR A 60 19.03 -4.63 -12.51
CA THR A 60 19.40 -3.29 -13.01
C THR A 60 18.74 -2.97 -14.35
N ASN A 61 18.33 -3.99 -15.11
CA ASN A 61 17.68 -3.82 -16.39
C ASN A 61 16.24 -3.29 -16.22
N SER A 62 15.94 -2.13 -16.80
CA SER A 62 14.63 -1.49 -16.69
C SER A 62 13.50 -2.28 -17.36
N GLY A 63 13.78 -3.02 -18.44
CA GLY A 63 12.83 -3.92 -19.09
C GLY A 63 12.43 -5.08 -18.18
N MET A 64 13.40 -5.70 -17.51
CA MET A 64 13.13 -6.74 -16.50
C MET A 64 12.30 -6.21 -15.32
N MET A 65 12.60 -5.00 -14.82
CA MET A 65 11.78 -4.37 -13.78
C MET A 65 10.32 -4.18 -14.22
N MET A 66 10.09 -3.81 -15.49
CA MET A 66 8.75 -3.67 -16.05
C MET A 66 8.03 -5.01 -16.20
N GLN A 67 8.73 -6.06 -16.65
CA GLN A 67 8.18 -7.42 -16.71
C GLN A 67 7.77 -7.92 -15.33
N LEU A 68 8.60 -7.70 -14.30
CA LEU A 68 8.28 -8.05 -12.91
C LEU A 68 7.02 -7.33 -12.41
N LYS A 69 6.87 -6.05 -12.75
CA LYS A 69 5.67 -5.27 -12.43
C LYS A 69 4.42 -5.85 -13.08
N VAL A 70 4.47 -6.13 -14.39
CA VAL A 70 3.34 -6.72 -15.14
C VAL A 70 2.94 -8.08 -14.56
N LEU A 71 3.93 -8.94 -14.23
CA LEU A 71 3.67 -10.23 -13.61
C LEU A 71 2.98 -10.07 -12.24
N SER A 72 3.47 -9.14 -11.41
CA SER A 72 2.90 -8.88 -10.07
C SER A 72 1.45 -8.41 -10.16
N GLU A 73 1.15 -7.46 -11.05
CA GLU A 73 -0.21 -6.97 -11.29
C GLU A 73 -1.15 -8.09 -11.77
N ALA A 74 -0.68 -8.96 -12.68
CA ALA A 74 -1.44 -10.10 -13.15
C ALA A 74 -1.69 -11.13 -12.03
N MET A 75 -0.68 -11.38 -11.18
CA MET A 75 -0.78 -12.29 -10.04
C MET A 75 -1.85 -11.82 -9.03
N TYR A 76 -1.84 -10.54 -8.64
CA TYR A 76 -2.83 -10.02 -7.69
C TYR A 76 -4.27 -10.10 -8.22
N ARG A 77 -4.46 -9.80 -9.51
CA ARG A 77 -5.76 -10.01 -10.19
C ARG A 77 -6.17 -11.48 -10.21
N GLY A 78 -5.24 -12.38 -10.49
CA GLY A 78 -5.48 -13.82 -10.44
C GLY A 78 -5.89 -14.30 -9.04
N HIS A 79 -5.29 -13.77 -7.97
CA HIS A 79 -5.74 -14.08 -6.61
C HIS A 79 -7.17 -13.59 -6.32
N ARG A 80 -7.58 -12.42 -6.83
CA ARG A 80 -9.00 -12.02 -6.73
C ARG A 80 -9.93 -13.00 -7.42
N LEU A 81 -9.55 -13.45 -8.61
CA LEU A 81 -10.34 -14.42 -9.37
C LEU A 81 -10.45 -15.75 -8.61
N LEU A 82 -9.34 -16.23 -8.02
CA LEU A 82 -9.30 -17.46 -7.23
C LEU A 82 -10.20 -17.39 -6.00
N ASP A 83 -10.20 -16.25 -5.31
CA ASP A 83 -11.06 -16.07 -4.15
C ASP A 83 -12.54 -15.97 -4.55
N ALA A 84 -12.85 -15.30 -5.66
CA ALA A 84 -14.20 -15.20 -6.19
C ALA A 84 -14.79 -16.55 -6.62
N SER A 85 -13.98 -17.51 -7.09
CA SER A 85 -14.44 -18.88 -7.33
C SER A 85 -14.67 -19.65 -6.03
N ARG A 86 -13.79 -19.50 -5.03
CA ARG A 86 -13.95 -20.11 -3.69
C ARG A 86 -15.23 -19.63 -2.99
N TYR A 87 -15.54 -18.34 -3.07
CA TYR A 87 -16.75 -17.77 -2.47
C TYR A 87 -18.03 -18.35 -3.09
N ARG A 88 -18.07 -18.49 -4.42
CA ARG A 88 -19.20 -19.08 -5.13
C ARG A 88 -19.42 -20.54 -4.74
N ALA A 89 -18.36 -21.33 -4.66
CA ALA A 89 -18.46 -22.73 -4.24
C ALA A 89 -19.05 -22.90 -2.83
N LEU A 90 -18.84 -21.93 -1.93
CA LEU A 90 -19.44 -21.93 -0.60
C LEU A 90 -20.91 -21.54 -0.60
N GLU A 91 -21.32 -20.61 -1.47
CA GLU A 91 -22.73 -20.24 -1.64
C GLU A 91 -23.54 -21.39 -2.26
N ASP A 92 -22.93 -22.15 -3.18
CA ASP A 92 -23.58 -23.28 -3.86
C ASP A 92 -23.66 -24.55 -2.98
N GLY A 93 -22.65 -24.79 -2.12
CA GLY A 93 -22.60 -25.96 -1.25
C GLY A 93 -23.36 -25.81 0.07
N ALA A 94 -23.68 -24.58 0.46
CA ALA A 94 -24.29 -24.27 1.74
C ALA A 94 -25.75 -23.86 1.48
N GLY A 95 -26.67 -24.84 1.55
CA GLY A 95 -28.13 -24.60 1.53
C GLY A 95 -28.62 -23.87 2.78
N PHE A 96 -28.05 -22.71 3.08
CA PHE A 96 -28.52 -21.83 4.12
C PHE A 96 -29.52 -20.85 3.54
N ASP A 97 -30.65 -20.73 4.24
CA ASP A 97 -31.53 -19.58 4.11
C ASP A 97 -30.71 -18.31 4.05
N GLU A 98 -31.00 -17.51 3.02
CA GLU A 98 -30.81 -16.08 3.06
C GLU A 98 -31.52 -15.57 4.33
N VAL A 99 -30.82 -15.55 5.47
CA VAL A 99 -31.27 -14.80 6.63
C VAL A 99 -31.13 -13.35 6.22
N SER A 100 -32.21 -12.84 5.63
CA SER A 100 -32.43 -11.45 5.40
C SER A 100 -32.23 -10.76 6.76
N SER A 101 -31.08 -10.16 6.97
CA SER A 101 -31.07 -8.90 7.72
C SER A 101 -31.91 -7.96 6.87
N ASN A 102 -33.19 -7.79 7.24
CA ASN A 102 -34.10 -6.80 6.70
C ASN A 102 -33.58 -5.39 7.05
N ASP A 103 -32.46 -5.03 6.46
CA ASP A 103 -31.92 -3.69 6.50
C ASP A 103 -31.45 -3.36 5.08
N PRO A 104 -32.16 -2.52 4.32
CA PRO A 104 -31.93 -2.31 2.89
C PRO A 104 -30.66 -1.47 2.59
N SER A 105 -29.67 -1.47 3.49
CA SER A 105 -28.55 -0.52 3.50
C SER A 105 -27.17 -1.14 3.23
N THR A 106 -27.07 -2.45 3.00
CA THR A 106 -25.77 -3.14 2.80
C THR A 106 -25.47 -3.54 1.35
N SER A 107 -26.43 -3.43 0.43
CA SER A 107 -26.22 -3.68 -1.01
C SER A 107 -26.29 -2.42 -1.87
N SER A 108 -25.76 -1.30 -1.37
CA SER A 108 -25.63 -0.06 -2.15
C SER A 108 -24.37 0.70 -1.76
N LEU A 109 -23.28 0.43 -2.48
CA LEU A 109 -22.20 1.40 -2.67
C LEU A 109 -22.18 1.88 -4.13
N TYR A 110 -23.37 2.08 -4.71
CA TYR A 110 -23.54 2.87 -5.93
C TYR A 110 -23.86 4.31 -5.51
N PHE A 111 -22.84 5.16 -5.53
CA PHE A 111 -23.04 6.60 -5.60
C PHE A 111 -23.51 6.97 -7.02
N ALA A 112 -24.84 7.04 -7.27
CA ALA A 112 -25.54 8.02 -8.11
C ALA A 112 -26.97 7.59 -8.57
N ILE A 113 -27.97 8.44 -8.23
CA ILE A 113 -29.29 8.75 -8.85
C ILE A 113 -30.33 7.60 -9.05
N PRO A 114 -31.60 7.78 -8.60
CA PRO A 114 -32.63 6.73 -8.64
C PRO A 114 -33.27 6.59 -10.02
N LEU A 115 -33.05 5.44 -10.67
CA LEU A 115 -33.91 4.95 -11.74
C LEU A 115 -34.48 3.57 -11.35
N LYS A 116 -35.76 3.42 -11.66
CA LYS A 116 -36.66 2.39 -11.13
C LYS A 116 -36.19 0.96 -11.44
N ARG A 117 -36.32 0.13 -10.40
CA ARG A 117 -36.19 -1.33 -10.31
C ARG A 117 -36.79 -2.08 -11.51
N SER A 118 -36.01 -2.95 -12.16
CA SER A 118 -36.53 -4.12 -12.87
C SER A 118 -35.89 -5.40 -12.31
N ARG A 119 -36.69 -6.46 -12.17
CA ARG A 119 -36.29 -7.76 -11.62
C ARG A 119 -36.03 -8.74 -12.78
N THR A 120 -34.88 -8.63 -13.46
CA THR A 120 -34.42 -9.61 -14.47
C THR A 120 -32.89 -9.56 -14.67
N ALA A 121 -32.08 -9.64 -13.59
CA ALA A 121 -30.63 -9.37 -13.66
C ALA A 121 -29.72 -10.45 -13.02
N LYS A 122 -30.13 -11.73 -12.93
CA LYS A 122 -29.21 -12.80 -12.45
C LYS A 122 -28.39 -13.46 -13.56
N GLU A 123 -28.86 -13.50 -14.81
CA GLU A 123 -28.13 -14.14 -15.92
C GLU A 123 -27.11 -13.22 -16.61
N GLU A 124 -27.44 -11.93 -16.80
CA GLU A 124 -26.53 -10.99 -17.48
C GLU A 124 -25.29 -10.66 -16.63
N ASP A 125 -25.46 -10.48 -15.31
CA ASP A 125 -24.33 -10.26 -14.38
C ASP A 125 -23.38 -11.46 -14.33
N ASN A 126 -23.92 -12.68 -14.36
CA ASN A 126 -23.12 -13.91 -14.42
C ASN A 126 -22.33 -14.05 -15.73
N LYS A 127 -22.87 -13.57 -16.86
CA LYS A 127 -22.20 -13.62 -18.17
C LYS A 127 -21.10 -12.57 -18.27
N ALA A 128 -21.33 -11.34 -17.79
CA ALA A 128 -20.32 -10.28 -17.73
C ALA A 128 -19.18 -10.65 -16.75
N MET A 129 -19.50 -11.24 -15.60
CA MET A 129 -18.55 -11.73 -14.62
C MET A 129 -17.72 -12.92 -15.15
N ARG A 130 -18.32 -13.86 -15.88
CA ARG A 130 -17.61 -14.98 -16.55
C ARG A 130 -16.66 -14.48 -17.64
N LEU A 131 -17.08 -13.48 -18.43
CA LEU A 131 -16.25 -12.88 -19.47
C LEU A 131 -15.04 -12.13 -18.87
N GLY A 132 -15.26 -11.39 -17.78
CA GLY A 132 -14.19 -10.73 -17.03
C GLY A 132 -13.23 -11.72 -16.36
N SER A 133 -13.74 -12.85 -15.87
CA SER A 133 -12.95 -13.94 -15.27
C SER A 133 -12.03 -14.61 -16.28
N HIS A 134 -12.52 -14.87 -17.50
CA HIS A 134 -11.71 -15.43 -18.58
C HIS A 134 -10.58 -14.47 -18.99
N GLY A 135 -10.87 -13.17 -19.10
CA GLY A 135 -9.86 -12.16 -19.41
C GLY A 135 -8.77 -12.04 -18.33
N VAL A 136 -9.10 -12.18 -17.05
CA VAL A 136 -8.08 -12.16 -15.97
C VAL A 136 -7.18 -13.39 -16.02
N LEU A 137 -7.75 -14.59 -16.23
CA LEU A 137 -6.97 -15.81 -16.38
C LEU A 137 -6.04 -15.75 -17.60
N GLU A 138 -6.56 -15.31 -18.74
CA GLU A 138 -5.78 -15.14 -19.97
C GLU A 138 -4.62 -14.14 -19.78
N ASN A 139 -4.86 -13.02 -19.11
CA ASN A 139 -3.81 -12.05 -18.78
C ASN A 139 -2.70 -12.67 -17.91
N LEU A 140 -3.05 -13.50 -16.93
CA LEU A 140 -2.06 -14.20 -16.10
C LEU A 140 -1.30 -15.25 -16.92
N GLU A 141 -1.97 -15.98 -17.81
CA GLU A 141 -1.33 -16.93 -18.71
C GLU A 141 -0.31 -16.26 -19.63
N ILE A 142 -0.67 -15.14 -20.23
CA ILE A 142 0.21 -14.33 -21.08
C ILE A 142 1.39 -13.83 -20.25
N ALA A 143 1.13 -13.27 -19.06
CA ALA A 143 2.19 -12.76 -18.19
C ALA A 143 3.19 -13.85 -17.83
N VAL A 144 2.74 -15.02 -17.37
CA VAL A 144 3.61 -16.15 -16.99
C VAL A 144 4.34 -16.74 -18.19
N ALA A 145 3.70 -16.85 -19.35
CA ALA A 145 4.33 -17.37 -20.57
C ALA A 145 5.50 -16.49 -21.02
N ASN A 146 5.38 -15.18 -20.85
CA ASN A 146 6.40 -14.19 -21.24
C ASN A 146 7.56 -14.06 -20.23
N MET A 147 7.63 -14.91 -19.19
CA MET A 147 8.71 -14.87 -18.19
C MET A 147 9.86 -15.82 -18.50
N ALA A 148 9.84 -16.56 -19.62
CA ALA A 148 10.88 -17.52 -19.95
C ALA A 148 12.26 -16.85 -20.09
N GLU A 149 12.37 -15.79 -20.90
CA GLU A 149 13.62 -15.03 -21.05
C GLU A 149 13.99 -14.29 -19.76
N PHE A 150 12.99 -13.76 -19.05
CA PHE A 150 13.21 -13.09 -17.77
C PHE A 150 13.90 -14.02 -16.77
N VAL A 151 13.43 -15.26 -16.62
CA VAL A 151 14.00 -16.24 -15.67
C VAL A 151 15.45 -16.58 -16.04
N VAL A 152 15.75 -16.71 -17.33
CA VAL A 152 17.13 -16.95 -17.81
C VAL A 152 18.04 -15.76 -17.47
N LEU A 153 17.60 -14.54 -17.78
CA LEU A 153 18.36 -13.32 -17.48
C LEU A 153 18.53 -13.11 -15.96
N LEU A 154 17.48 -13.42 -15.19
CA LEU A 154 17.48 -13.33 -13.74
C LEU A 154 18.54 -14.25 -13.13
N GLY A 155 18.82 -15.40 -13.74
CA GLY A 155 19.91 -16.29 -13.33
C GLY A 155 21.28 -15.60 -13.26
N GLY A 156 21.52 -14.62 -14.15
CA GLY A 156 22.75 -13.82 -14.19
C GLY A 156 22.79 -12.63 -13.22
N CYS A 157 21.67 -12.31 -12.56
CA CYS A 157 21.63 -11.25 -11.55
C CYS A 157 22.26 -11.73 -10.23
N GLU A 158 23.07 -10.86 -9.63
CA GLU A 158 23.65 -11.10 -8.31
C GLU A 158 22.55 -11.28 -7.25
N ARG A 159 22.72 -12.25 -6.35
CA ARG A 159 21.79 -12.50 -5.24
C ARG A 159 22.04 -11.52 -4.10
N MET A 160 20.96 -11.03 -3.49
CA MET A 160 21.04 -10.25 -2.25
C MET A 160 21.45 -11.17 -1.09
N SER A 161 22.25 -10.68 -0.16
CA SER A 161 22.62 -11.46 1.04
C SER A 161 21.35 -11.83 1.80
N ARG A 162 21.10 -13.15 1.96
CA ARG A 162 20.00 -13.64 2.79
C ARG A 162 20.37 -13.46 4.25
N ARG A 163 19.69 -12.55 4.95
CA ARG A 163 19.63 -12.57 6.40
C ARG A 163 18.56 -13.56 6.83
N PRO A 164 18.91 -14.66 7.52
CA PRO A 164 17.93 -15.69 7.91
C PRO A 164 16.78 -15.11 8.76
N TYR A 165 17.05 -14.06 9.53
CA TYR A 165 16.13 -13.52 10.53
C TYR A 165 15.38 -12.25 10.10
N ASP A 166 15.76 -11.63 8.98
CA ASP A 166 15.29 -10.28 8.62
C ASP A 166 14.23 -10.29 7.51
N VAL A 167 14.01 -11.42 6.82
CA VAL A 167 13.10 -11.46 5.65
C VAL A 167 11.87 -12.33 5.91
N TYR A 168 11.99 -13.51 6.51
CA TYR A 168 10.91 -14.51 6.49
C TYR A 168 10.16 -14.74 7.82
N LEU A 169 10.67 -14.23 8.95
CA LEU A 169 10.02 -14.42 10.26
C LEU A 169 8.91 -13.38 10.53
N TYR A 170 8.98 -12.21 9.91
CA TYR A 170 7.98 -11.16 10.02
C TYR A 170 7.54 -10.72 8.63
N THR A 171 6.26 -10.91 8.31
CA THR A 171 5.58 -10.29 7.15
C THR A 171 5.81 -8.78 7.07
N ASP A 172 6.24 -8.18 8.18
CA ASP A 172 6.44 -6.75 8.38
C ASP A 172 7.70 -6.23 7.65
N ASN A 173 8.68 -7.08 7.32
CA ASN A 173 9.94 -6.65 6.70
C ASN A 173 9.95 -6.68 5.16
N PHE A 174 8.87 -7.12 4.50
CA PHE A 174 8.80 -7.13 3.04
C PHE A 174 8.30 -5.81 2.46
N MET A 175 9.00 -5.32 1.43
CA MET A 175 8.52 -4.19 0.64
C MET A 175 7.49 -4.66 -0.39
N PHE A 176 6.23 -4.74 0.03
CA PHE A 176 5.14 -5.23 -0.80
C PHE A 176 4.84 -4.32 -2.01
N SER A 177 4.69 -4.91 -3.20
CA SER A 177 4.24 -4.27 -4.45
C SER A 177 5.07 -3.07 -4.94
N ARG A 178 6.30 -2.89 -4.43
CA ARG A 178 7.22 -1.81 -4.85
C ARG A 178 8.53 -2.36 -5.39
N HIS A 179 8.48 -3.54 -5.98
CA HIS A 179 9.66 -4.27 -6.44
C HIS A 179 10.46 -3.46 -7.45
N ALA A 180 9.80 -2.89 -8.46
CA ALA A 180 10.44 -2.06 -9.48
C ALA A 180 11.03 -0.76 -8.91
N GLU A 181 10.29 -0.07 -8.03
CA GLU A 181 10.75 1.16 -7.37
C GLU A 181 11.93 0.89 -6.44
N LYS A 182 11.92 -0.23 -5.70
CA LYS A 182 13.03 -0.70 -4.84
C LYS A 182 14.29 -0.95 -5.68
N GLN A 183 14.17 -1.71 -6.77
CA GLN A 183 15.30 -2.02 -7.64
C GLN A 183 15.88 -0.76 -8.29
N LYS A 184 15.03 0.18 -8.73
CA LYS A 184 15.46 1.47 -9.28
C LYS A 184 16.19 2.35 -8.24
N LEU A 185 15.74 2.36 -6.99
CA LEU A 185 16.44 3.10 -5.94
C LEU A 185 17.77 2.43 -5.56
N LEU A 186 17.81 1.10 -5.49
CA LEU A 186 19.04 0.34 -5.27
C LEU A 186 20.07 0.58 -6.38
N SER A 187 19.66 0.52 -7.64
CA SER A 187 20.55 0.79 -8.78
C SER A 187 21.11 2.20 -8.69
N PHE A 188 20.23 3.19 -8.46
CA PHE A 188 20.66 4.57 -8.27
C PHE A 188 21.64 4.72 -7.11
N LEU A 189 21.47 4.05 -5.98
CA LEU A 189 22.37 4.21 -4.84
C LEU A 189 23.73 3.53 -5.03
N LEU A 190 23.74 2.37 -5.68
CA LEU A 190 24.94 1.55 -5.88
C LEU A 190 25.73 1.88 -7.15
N GLU A 191 25.17 2.67 -8.07
CA GLU A 191 25.86 3.18 -9.25
C GLU A 191 27.15 3.94 -8.88
N HIS A 192 28.26 3.52 -9.49
CA HIS A 192 29.57 4.17 -9.36
C HIS A 192 29.70 5.25 -10.44
N ASN A 193 29.04 6.39 -10.24
CA ASN A 193 29.18 7.52 -11.14
C ASN A 193 30.55 8.18 -10.93
N ASN A 194 31.52 7.82 -11.79
CA ASN A 194 32.75 8.56 -11.98
C ASN A 194 32.49 9.73 -12.93
N ALA A 195 31.62 10.68 -12.54
CA ALA A 195 31.51 11.92 -13.28
C ALA A 195 32.82 12.71 -13.11
N PRO A 196 33.56 13.05 -14.19
CA PRO A 196 34.93 13.51 -14.04
C PRO A 196 35.06 14.97 -13.57
N PHE A 197 33.97 15.77 -13.60
CA PHE A 197 34.09 17.23 -13.46
C PHE A 197 33.04 17.95 -12.59
N ASP A 198 32.04 17.26 -12.05
CA ASP A 198 31.06 17.91 -11.15
C ASP A 198 31.08 17.29 -9.76
N HIS A 199 31.31 18.12 -8.75
CA HIS A 199 31.34 17.77 -7.33
C HIS A 199 29.93 17.68 -6.73
N ALA A 200 28.89 17.99 -7.52
CA ALA A 200 27.52 17.91 -7.06
C ALA A 200 27.07 16.45 -6.86
N PRO A 201 26.51 16.10 -5.69
CA PRO A 201 25.92 14.79 -5.45
C PRO A 201 24.71 14.55 -6.35
N ALA A 202 24.57 13.32 -6.85
CA ALA A 202 23.38 12.95 -7.64
C ALA A 202 22.12 12.99 -6.76
N VAL A 203 21.01 13.46 -7.32
CA VAL A 203 19.74 13.64 -6.61
C VAL A 203 18.63 12.81 -7.24
N ILE A 204 17.99 11.94 -6.46
CA ILE A 204 16.79 11.19 -6.87
C ILE A 204 15.55 11.65 -6.08
N PRO A 205 14.54 12.22 -6.75
CA PRO A 205 13.27 12.52 -6.10
C PRO A 205 12.36 11.30 -6.02
N ILE A 206 11.76 11.09 -4.86
CA ILE A 206 10.71 10.11 -4.59
C ILE A 206 9.43 10.89 -4.28
N ILE A 207 8.48 10.84 -5.21
CA ILE A 207 7.28 11.65 -5.25
C ILE A 207 6.05 10.76 -5.13
N GLY A 208 5.05 11.16 -4.35
CA GLY A 208 3.81 10.37 -4.19
C GLY A 208 2.91 10.91 -3.09
N GLY A 209 1.66 10.43 -3.00
CA GLY A 209 0.68 10.89 -2.01
C GLY A 209 1.13 10.74 -0.53
N VAL A 210 0.32 11.23 0.41
CA VAL A 210 0.60 11.02 1.83
C VAL A 210 0.49 9.53 2.16
N ALA A 211 1.38 9.03 3.01
CA ALA A 211 1.36 7.64 3.51
C ALA A 211 1.37 6.51 2.45
N VAL A 212 1.74 6.77 1.19
CA VAL A 212 1.86 5.75 0.12
C VAL A 212 3.10 4.84 0.23
N GLY A 213 3.91 4.99 1.29
CA GLY A 213 5.09 4.16 1.54
C GLY A 213 6.43 4.74 1.07
N LYS A 214 6.54 6.03 0.75
CA LYS A 214 7.81 6.66 0.31
C LYS A 214 8.96 6.48 1.32
N LYS A 215 8.69 6.77 2.59
CA LYS A 215 9.69 6.62 3.66
C LYS A 215 10.01 5.15 3.92
N THR A 216 9.01 4.28 3.82
CA THR A 216 9.19 2.82 3.93
C THR A 216 10.11 2.30 2.85
N LEU A 217 9.96 2.77 1.60
CA LEU A 217 10.85 2.43 0.50
C LEU A 217 12.30 2.85 0.79
N VAL A 218 12.50 4.10 1.23
CA VAL A 218 13.83 4.61 1.59
C VAL A 218 14.43 3.81 2.74
N ALA A 219 13.67 3.57 3.81
CA ALA A 219 14.13 2.81 4.96
C ALA A 219 14.54 1.38 4.57
N HIS A 220 13.73 0.71 3.75
CA HIS A 220 13.99 -0.66 3.30
C HIS A 220 15.27 -0.73 2.45
N VAL A 221 15.48 0.24 1.54
CA VAL A 221 16.71 0.30 0.74
C VAL A 221 17.93 0.72 1.57
N CYS A 222 17.77 1.63 2.53
CA CYS A 222 18.85 2.00 3.45
C CYS A 222 19.20 0.87 4.43
N GLY A 223 18.32 -0.11 4.61
CA GLY A 223 18.59 -1.33 5.37
C GLY A 223 19.50 -2.32 4.64
N ASP A 224 19.62 -2.24 3.30
CA ASP A 224 20.47 -3.11 2.50
C ASP A 224 21.95 -2.95 2.89
N GLU A 225 22.63 -4.08 3.11
CA GLU A 225 24.01 -4.10 3.62
C GLU A 225 24.99 -3.38 2.71
N ARG A 226 24.80 -3.43 1.40
CA ARG A 226 25.70 -2.80 0.43
C ARG A 226 25.47 -1.30 0.38
N VAL A 227 24.22 -0.86 0.53
CA VAL A 227 23.89 0.56 0.72
C VAL A 227 24.52 1.05 2.01
N ARG A 228 24.34 0.35 3.13
CA ARG A 228 24.95 0.69 4.43
C ARG A 228 26.48 0.70 4.40
N SER A 229 27.10 -0.23 3.65
CA SER A 229 28.55 -0.32 3.55
C SER A 229 29.15 0.76 2.63
N ARG A 230 28.36 1.27 1.67
CA ARG A 230 28.79 2.30 0.73
C ARG A 230 28.84 3.70 1.36
N PHE A 231 27.88 4.01 2.23
CA PHE A 231 27.76 5.34 2.83
C PHE A 231 28.25 5.31 4.28
N SER A 232 29.23 6.15 4.59
CA SER A 232 29.77 6.29 5.96
C SER A 232 28.74 6.88 6.95
N SER A 233 27.73 7.59 6.44
CA SER A 233 26.61 8.10 7.23
C SER A 233 25.36 8.27 6.36
N ILE A 234 24.19 8.14 7.00
CA ILE A 234 22.88 8.42 6.41
C ILE A 234 22.23 9.51 7.25
N LEU A 235 22.03 10.70 6.69
CA LEU A 235 21.38 11.83 7.37
C LEU A 235 19.94 11.99 6.90
N HIS A 236 19.03 12.18 7.85
CA HIS A 236 17.63 12.50 7.59
C HIS A 236 17.38 13.96 7.96
N LEU A 237 17.07 14.78 6.96
CA LEU A 237 16.83 16.21 7.12
C LEU A 237 15.36 16.53 6.91
N ASN A 238 14.82 17.40 7.75
CA ASN A 238 13.56 18.08 7.47
C ASN A 238 13.87 19.32 6.62
N GLY A 239 13.41 19.32 5.38
CA GLY A 239 13.63 20.41 4.44
C GLY A 239 12.78 21.65 4.74
N ASP A 240 11.73 21.53 5.56
CA ASP A 240 10.86 22.64 5.96
C ASP A 240 11.40 23.42 7.18
N SER A 241 12.30 22.84 7.97
CA SER A 241 12.97 23.57 9.05
C SER A 241 14.04 24.48 8.47
N HIS A 242 13.91 25.79 8.69
CA HIS A 242 14.91 26.80 8.31
C HIS A 242 16.32 26.30 8.71
N LEU A 243 17.17 26.14 7.69
CA LEU A 243 18.47 25.48 7.64
C LEU A 243 19.42 25.75 8.85
N SER A 244 19.14 25.15 10.01
CA SER A 244 20.15 24.92 11.06
C SER A 244 21.18 23.83 10.66
N VAL A 245 20.98 23.22 9.49
CA VAL A 245 21.82 22.18 8.85
C VAL A 245 23.29 22.60 8.67
N LEU A 246 23.63 23.88 8.83
CA LEU A 246 25.02 24.33 8.79
C LEU A 246 25.89 23.84 9.97
N ASP A 247 25.31 23.52 11.13
CA ASP A 247 26.11 23.15 12.31
C ASP A 247 26.59 21.68 12.26
N ASP A 248 25.86 20.81 11.55
CA ASP A 248 26.28 19.43 11.24
C ASP A 248 27.33 19.35 10.12
N GLY A 249 27.69 20.46 9.47
CA GLY A 249 28.63 20.46 8.34
C GLY A 249 30.03 19.93 8.68
N LYS A 250 30.40 19.84 9.97
CA LYS A 250 31.63 19.17 10.42
C LYS A 250 31.56 17.64 10.32
N THR A 251 30.39 17.03 10.50
CA THR A 251 30.25 15.56 10.54
C THR A 251 30.30 14.94 9.15
N VAL A 252 29.92 15.70 8.11
CA VAL A 252 29.78 15.26 6.71
C VAL A 252 31.01 15.57 5.85
N PHE A 253 31.92 16.44 6.32
CA PHE A 253 33.03 16.93 5.51
C PHE A 253 33.92 15.80 4.97
N GLY A 254 34.04 15.70 3.64
CA GLY A 254 34.85 14.70 2.95
C GLY A 254 34.34 13.26 3.04
N LYS A 255 33.22 13.01 3.72
CA LYS A 255 32.64 11.68 3.93
C LYS A 255 31.59 11.34 2.87
N THR A 256 31.65 10.13 2.33
CA THR A 256 30.61 9.59 1.42
C THR A 256 29.32 9.40 2.19
N THR A 257 28.32 10.24 1.90
CA THR A 257 27.12 10.41 2.72
C THR A 257 25.87 10.27 1.88
N LEU A 258 24.85 9.61 2.43
CA LEU A 258 23.50 9.60 1.87
C LEU A 258 22.64 10.60 2.65
N VAL A 259 22.08 11.58 1.95
CA VAL A 259 21.19 12.58 2.56
C VAL A 259 19.75 12.34 2.11
N VAL A 260 18.84 12.16 3.05
CA VAL A 260 17.39 12.03 2.79
C VAL A 260 16.71 13.31 3.26
N ILE A 261 16.20 14.11 2.34
CA ILE A 261 15.53 15.38 2.62
C ILE A 261 14.03 15.20 2.43
N GLU A 262 13.26 15.44 3.49
CA GLU A 262 11.80 15.44 3.43
C GLU A 262 11.26 16.86 3.27
N PHE A 263 10.41 17.07 2.26
CA PHE A 263 9.68 18.33 2.08
C PHE A 263 8.17 18.12 2.17
N ALA A 264 7.53 18.72 3.18
CA ALA A 264 6.08 18.81 3.30
C ALA A 264 5.51 20.02 2.53
N SER A 265 6.30 21.09 2.37
CA SER A 265 5.95 22.33 1.67
C SER A 265 6.74 22.50 0.39
N ASP A 266 6.30 23.43 -0.47
CA ASP A 266 7.04 23.76 -1.70
C ASP A 266 8.29 24.56 -1.36
N VAL A 267 9.32 24.41 -2.19
CA VAL A 267 10.62 25.05 -2.02
C VAL A 267 11.01 25.69 -3.33
N GLY A 268 11.19 27.01 -3.32
CA GLY A 268 11.65 27.77 -4.48
C GLY A 268 13.07 27.40 -4.87
N ASP A 269 13.47 27.73 -6.09
CA ASP A 269 14.83 27.41 -6.57
C ASP A 269 15.90 28.15 -5.72
N ASP A 270 15.64 29.40 -5.32
CA ASP A 270 16.51 30.18 -4.41
C ASP A 270 16.68 29.51 -3.04
N ASP A 271 15.63 28.87 -2.52
CA ASP A 271 15.69 28.14 -1.25
C ASP A 271 16.44 26.82 -1.39
N TRP A 272 16.31 26.16 -2.54
CA TRP A 272 17.08 24.96 -2.87
C TRP A 272 18.58 25.29 -3.02
N GLU A 273 18.93 26.44 -3.59
CA GLU A 273 20.33 26.87 -3.71
C GLU A 273 21.02 27.02 -2.34
N LYS A 274 20.28 27.32 -1.27
CA LYS A 274 20.83 27.39 0.10
C LYS A 274 21.39 26.06 0.60
N PHE A 275 21.00 24.93 0.01
CA PHE A 275 21.57 23.62 0.35
C PHE A 275 22.90 23.33 -0.37
N GLN A 276 23.24 24.07 -1.43
CA GLN A 276 24.44 23.82 -2.23
C GLN A 276 25.76 23.88 -1.43
N PRO A 277 25.96 24.85 -0.50
CA PRO A 277 27.16 24.87 0.34
C PRO A 277 27.31 23.61 1.21
N PHE A 278 26.20 23.06 1.70
CA PHE A 278 26.19 21.80 2.45
C PHE A 278 26.55 20.62 1.54
N PHE A 279 25.97 20.56 0.33
CA PHE A 279 26.24 19.49 -0.63
C PHE A 279 27.70 19.45 -1.11
N ARG A 280 28.33 20.61 -1.31
CA ARG A 280 29.74 20.72 -1.72
C ARG A 280 30.74 20.21 -0.67
N ARG A 281 30.34 20.14 0.60
CA ARG A 281 31.19 19.63 1.69
C ARG A 281 31.22 18.11 1.73
N MET A 282 30.28 17.43 1.07
CA MET A 282 30.17 15.98 1.08
C MET A 282 31.28 15.31 0.27
N GLY A 283 31.67 14.09 0.66
CA GLY A 283 32.66 13.32 -0.07
C GLY A 283 32.18 12.87 -1.45
N ARG A 284 33.11 12.54 -2.35
CA ARG A 284 32.78 11.97 -3.68
C ARG A 284 31.94 10.70 -3.52
N GLY A 285 30.96 10.54 -4.42
CA GLY A 285 30.03 9.40 -4.39
C GLY A 285 28.84 9.57 -3.44
N SER A 286 28.73 10.70 -2.74
CA SER A 286 27.55 11.06 -1.95
C SER A 286 26.31 11.21 -2.84
N LYS A 287 25.14 10.91 -2.28
CA LYS A 287 23.86 10.96 -3.00
C LYS A 287 22.77 11.58 -2.14
N ILE A 288 21.77 12.16 -2.80
CA ILE A 288 20.63 12.81 -2.16
C ILE A 288 19.35 12.12 -2.61
N ILE A 289 18.46 11.85 -1.65
CA ILE A 289 17.09 11.42 -1.87
C ILE A 289 16.18 12.56 -1.42
N ILE A 290 15.31 13.03 -2.32
CA ILE A 290 14.23 13.94 -1.97
C ILE A 290 12.96 13.11 -1.74
N VAL A 291 12.27 13.30 -0.61
CA VAL A 291 10.98 12.67 -0.34
C VAL A 291 9.90 13.75 -0.24
N SER A 292 8.90 13.73 -1.13
CA SER A 292 7.82 14.71 -1.06
C SER A 292 6.48 14.21 -1.62
N LYS A 293 5.40 14.90 -1.23
CA LYS A 293 4.08 14.80 -1.86
C LYS A 293 3.91 15.72 -3.08
N LEU A 294 4.80 16.70 -3.24
CA LEU A 294 4.68 17.74 -4.25
C LEU A 294 5.41 17.35 -5.53
N LYS A 295 4.65 17.09 -6.61
CA LYS A 295 5.22 16.69 -7.91
C LYS A 295 6.24 17.67 -8.47
N ARG A 296 6.07 18.98 -8.20
CA ARG A 296 6.96 20.05 -8.65
C ARG A 296 8.40 19.91 -8.11
N LEU A 297 8.59 19.32 -6.93
CA LEU A 297 9.93 19.12 -6.35
C LEU A 297 10.74 18.04 -7.10
N ALA A 298 10.14 17.34 -8.07
CA ALA A 298 10.89 16.50 -8.99
C ALA A 298 11.91 17.29 -9.83
N ARG A 299 11.74 18.61 -10.01
CA ARG A 299 12.65 19.45 -10.78
C ARG A 299 14.07 19.50 -10.21
N PHE A 300 14.23 19.21 -8.92
CA PHE A 300 15.53 19.18 -8.24
C PHE A 300 16.28 17.85 -8.43
N GLY A 301 15.70 16.88 -9.15
CA GLY A 301 16.34 15.61 -9.45
C GLY A 301 17.37 15.71 -10.57
N SER A 302 18.53 15.10 -10.38
CA SER A 302 19.50 14.87 -11.46
C SER A 302 19.16 13.63 -12.30
N VAL A 303 18.20 12.81 -11.85
CA VAL A 303 17.69 11.62 -12.54
C VAL A 303 16.16 11.60 -12.51
N LYS A 304 15.55 10.78 -13.39
CA LYS A 304 14.09 10.63 -13.45
C LYS A 304 13.51 10.21 -12.09
N PRO A 305 12.52 10.94 -11.54
CA PRO A 305 11.97 10.66 -10.23
C PRO A 305 11.36 9.26 -10.14
N ILE A 306 11.27 8.74 -8.91
CA ILE A 306 10.48 7.57 -8.56
C ILE A 306 9.10 8.06 -8.12
N SER A 307 8.07 7.70 -8.86
CA SER A 307 6.69 8.09 -8.55
C SER A 307 5.97 6.92 -7.87
N LEU A 308 5.56 7.10 -6.60
CA LEU A 308 4.74 6.14 -5.87
C LEU A 308 3.27 6.56 -5.94
N SER A 309 2.46 5.75 -6.62
CA SER A 309 1.00 5.83 -6.62
C SER A 309 0.40 5.22 -5.37
N VAL A 310 -0.89 5.43 -5.10
CA VAL A 310 -1.64 4.55 -4.18
C VAL A 310 -1.62 3.12 -4.75
N LEU A 311 -1.64 2.10 -3.87
CA LEU A 311 -1.80 0.71 -4.33
C LEU A 311 -3.15 0.57 -5.02
N SER A 312 -3.20 -0.19 -6.10
CA SER A 312 -4.45 -0.63 -6.71
C SER A 312 -5.27 -1.46 -5.72
N TYR A 313 -6.57 -1.58 -5.97
CA TYR A 313 -7.45 -2.42 -5.17
C TYR A 313 -6.95 -3.87 -5.10
N ASP A 314 -6.42 -4.42 -6.20
CA ASP A 314 -5.79 -5.75 -6.25
C ASP A 314 -4.65 -5.91 -5.24
N GLU A 315 -3.68 -5.00 -5.32
CA GLU A 315 -2.49 -5.01 -4.48
C GLU A 315 -2.86 -4.79 -3.01
N LEU A 316 -3.72 -3.80 -2.71
CA LEU A 316 -4.15 -3.50 -1.35
C LEU A 316 -4.94 -4.67 -0.75
N ARG A 317 -5.85 -5.27 -1.50
CA ARG A 317 -6.65 -6.42 -1.05
C ARG A 317 -5.76 -7.62 -0.73
N TYR A 318 -4.81 -7.93 -1.62
CA TYR A 318 -3.86 -9.02 -1.36
C TYR A 318 -3.04 -8.73 -0.10
N LEU A 319 -2.40 -7.56 -0.03
CA LEU A 319 -1.61 -7.14 1.13
C LEU A 319 -2.42 -7.21 2.42
N PHE A 320 -3.63 -6.64 2.42
CA PHE A 320 -4.47 -6.58 3.60
C PHE A 320 -4.84 -7.98 4.10
N LYS A 321 -5.15 -8.93 3.22
CA LYS A 321 -5.38 -10.32 3.61
C LYS A 321 -4.14 -10.96 4.21
N THR A 322 -2.98 -10.84 3.56
CA THR A 322 -1.72 -11.35 4.11
C THR A 322 -1.45 -10.76 5.51
N LEU A 323 -1.71 -9.47 5.70
CA LEU A 323 -1.55 -8.82 7.00
C LEU A 323 -2.63 -9.23 8.01
N ALA A 324 -3.90 -9.41 7.62
CA ALA A 324 -4.98 -9.73 8.56
C ALA A 324 -4.93 -11.19 9.04
N PHE A 325 -4.47 -12.12 8.19
CA PHE A 325 -4.36 -13.54 8.53
C PHE A 325 -3.00 -13.93 9.13
N GLY A 326 -1.91 -13.29 8.68
CA GLY A 326 -0.58 -13.63 9.18
C GLY A 326 -0.13 -15.01 8.78
N SER A 327 0.08 -15.88 9.76
CA SER A 327 0.49 -17.27 9.55
C SER A 327 -0.67 -18.20 9.19
N GLU A 328 -1.90 -17.75 9.37
CA GLU A 328 -3.11 -18.55 9.13
C GLU A 328 -3.44 -18.58 7.64
N ASP A 329 -3.93 -19.71 7.14
CA ASP A 329 -4.34 -19.83 5.73
C ASP A 329 -5.75 -19.24 5.52
N PRO A 330 -5.90 -18.18 4.69
CA PRO A 330 -7.22 -17.66 4.35
C PRO A 330 -8.16 -18.69 3.72
N ALA A 331 -7.64 -19.76 3.12
CA ALA A 331 -8.45 -20.83 2.53
C ALA A 331 -9.22 -21.65 3.58
N GLU A 332 -8.70 -21.77 4.80
CA GLU A 332 -9.36 -22.46 5.93
C GLU A 332 -10.46 -21.60 6.57
N HIS A 333 -10.45 -20.29 6.31
CA HIS A 333 -11.36 -19.31 6.90
C HIS A 333 -12.09 -18.47 5.84
N PRO A 334 -12.89 -19.08 4.95
CA PRO A 334 -13.37 -18.37 3.78
C PRO A 334 -14.36 -17.24 4.09
N ARG A 335 -15.16 -17.34 5.17
CA ARG A 335 -16.03 -16.25 5.63
C ARG A 335 -15.22 -15.04 6.12
N LEU A 336 -14.11 -15.28 6.82
CA LEU A 336 -13.20 -14.20 7.22
C LEU A 336 -12.52 -13.59 5.99
N ALA A 337 -12.15 -14.41 5.00
CA ALA A 337 -11.55 -13.91 3.77
C ALA A 337 -12.49 -12.98 3.00
N GLN A 338 -13.80 -13.29 2.93
CA GLN A 338 -14.82 -12.38 2.38
C GLN A 338 -14.90 -11.06 3.14
N ILE A 339 -14.90 -11.09 4.48
CA ILE A 339 -14.92 -9.87 5.30
C ILE A 339 -13.64 -9.06 5.09
N ALA A 340 -12.48 -9.72 4.95
CA ALA A 340 -11.21 -9.06 4.66
C ALA A 340 -11.28 -8.25 3.36
N ASP A 341 -11.89 -8.83 2.33
CA ASP A 341 -12.12 -8.17 1.05
C ASP A 341 -13.03 -6.96 1.18
N GLU A 342 -14.11 -7.07 1.96
CA GLU A 342 -15.00 -5.94 2.22
C GLU A 342 -14.28 -4.81 2.94
N ILE A 343 -13.44 -5.13 3.93
CA ILE A 343 -12.61 -4.13 4.61
C ILE A 343 -11.62 -3.50 3.63
N ALA A 344 -10.96 -4.30 2.78
CA ALA A 344 -10.04 -3.79 1.76
C ALA A 344 -10.74 -2.89 0.74
N LYS A 345 -11.99 -3.21 0.35
CA LYS A 345 -12.82 -2.34 -0.51
C LYS A 345 -13.11 -1.02 0.18
N VAL A 346 -13.49 -1.03 1.46
CA VAL A 346 -13.72 0.19 2.24
C VAL A 346 -12.45 1.02 2.29
N LEU A 347 -11.32 0.44 2.70
CA LEU A 347 -10.01 1.10 2.73
C LEU A 347 -9.63 1.70 1.36
N HIS A 348 -9.77 0.94 0.27
CA HIS A 348 -9.46 1.44 -1.07
C HIS A 348 -10.37 2.61 -1.49
N SER A 349 -11.69 2.50 -1.23
CA SER A 349 -12.66 3.53 -1.64
C SER A 349 -12.43 4.89 -0.97
N VAL A 350 -11.88 4.89 0.24
CA VAL A 350 -11.51 6.13 0.97
C VAL A 350 -10.05 6.54 0.76
N GLN A 351 -9.34 5.90 -0.18
CA GLN A 351 -7.89 6.05 -0.39
C GLN A 351 -7.11 5.91 0.92
N GLY A 352 -7.54 4.96 1.76
CA GLY A 352 -6.95 4.68 3.06
C GLY A 352 -5.45 4.45 2.96
N SER A 353 -4.74 4.95 3.96
CA SER A 353 -3.30 4.84 4.06
C SER A 353 -2.86 3.40 4.34
N LEU A 354 -1.62 3.06 3.98
CA LEU A 354 -1.01 1.78 4.38
C LEU A 354 -0.88 1.66 5.91
N VAL A 355 -0.86 2.79 6.63
CA VAL A 355 -0.85 2.79 8.10
C VAL A 355 -2.21 2.30 8.63
N GLU A 356 -3.32 2.81 8.11
CA GLU A 356 -4.66 2.35 8.50
C GLU A 356 -4.86 0.86 8.17
N ALA A 357 -4.43 0.42 6.98
CA ALA A 357 -4.48 -0.99 6.60
C ALA A 357 -3.74 -1.89 7.61
N ASN A 358 -2.53 -1.48 8.03
CA ASN A 358 -1.76 -2.21 9.05
C ASN A 358 -2.44 -2.23 10.42
N VAL A 359 -3.04 -1.12 10.85
CA VAL A 359 -3.76 -1.04 12.13
C VAL A 359 -4.92 -2.03 12.14
N PHE A 360 -5.80 -1.98 11.14
CA PHE A 360 -6.95 -2.88 11.08
C PHE A 360 -6.51 -4.34 10.96
N ALA A 361 -5.55 -4.63 10.09
CA ALA A 361 -5.02 -5.99 9.94
C ALA A 361 -4.46 -6.54 11.27
N ASN A 362 -3.71 -5.73 12.01
CA ASN A 362 -3.18 -6.13 13.32
C ASN A 362 -4.26 -6.36 14.39
N VAL A 363 -5.37 -5.60 14.34
CA VAL A 363 -6.52 -5.85 15.24
C VAL A 363 -7.19 -7.17 14.89
N LEU A 364 -7.45 -7.40 13.59
CA LEU A 364 -8.16 -8.58 13.10
C LEU A 364 -7.38 -9.88 13.35
N ARG A 365 -6.06 -9.87 13.14
CA ARG A 365 -5.20 -11.05 13.34
C ARG A 365 -5.21 -11.58 14.78
N ARG A 366 -5.57 -10.74 15.77
CA ARG A 366 -5.62 -11.15 17.19
C ARG A 366 -6.85 -11.96 17.55
N ASN A 367 -7.88 -11.97 16.70
CA ASN A 367 -9.13 -12.67 16.96
C ASN A 367 -9.79 -13.07 15.63
N LEU A 368 -9.67 -14.34 15.25
CA LEU A 368 -10.24 -14.92 14.03
C LEU A 368 -11.70 -15.34 14.21
N ASP A 369 -12.50 -14.47 14.82
CA ASP A 369 -13.95 -14.66 14.94
C ASP A 369 -14.72 -13.86 13.89
N VAL A 370 -15.71 -14.50 13.27
CA VAL A 370 -16.51 -13.91 12.19
C VAL A 370 -17.32 -12.71 12.67
N GLN A 371 -17.88 -12.78 13.88
CA GLN A 371 -18.67 -11.67 14.42
C GLN A 371 -17.78 -10.49 14.82
N PHE A 372 -16.60 -10.77 15.37
CA PHE A 372 -15.59 -9.76 15.64
C PHE A 372 -15.18 -9.01 14.36
N TRP A 373 -14.82 -9.72 13.29
CA TRP A 373 -14.43 -9.10 12.02
C TRP A 373 -15.56 -8.27 11.41
N ARG A 374 -16.80 -8.78 11.44
CA ARG A 374 -18.00 -8.03 11.01
C ARG A 374 -18.23 -6.78 11.86
N CYS A 375 -18.04 -6.86 13.17
CA CYS A 375 -18.15 -5.71 14.06
C CYS A 375 -17.16 -4.61 13.68
N ILE A 376 -15.88 -4.96 13.45
CA ILE A 376 -14.84 -4.02 13.02
C ILE A 376 -15.18 -3.40 11.66
N LEU A 377 -15.58 -4.21 10.68
CA LEU A 377 -16.03 -3.71 9.37
C LEU A 377 -17.17 -2.69 9.52
N ASN A 378 -18.20 -3.04 10.30
CA ASN A 378 -19.35 -2.17 10.54
C ASN A 378 -18.96 -0.85 11.23
N LYS A 379 -18.04 -0.87 12.19
CA LYS A 379 -17.47 0.35 12.80
C LYS A 379 -16.78 1.22 11.74
N GLY A 380 -15.97 0.62 10.87
CA GLY A 380 -15.29 1.32 9.78
C GLY A 380 -16.26 1.97 8.79
N ILE A 381 -17.29 1.24 8.34
CA ILE A 381 -18.33 1.75 7.45
C ILE A 381 -19.06 2.95 8.08
N ARG A 382 -19.46 2.84 9.36
CA ARG A 382 -20.15 3.94 10.05
C ARG A 382 -19.27 5.17 10.19
N LEU A 383 -17.99 5.00 10.56
CA LEU A 383 -17.02 6.11 10.63
C LEU A 383 -16.92 6.86 9.30
N VAL A 384 -16.83 6.13 8.18
CA VAL A 384 -16.74 6.75 6.85
C VAL A 384 -18.03 7.49 6.51
N LYS A 385 -19.20 6.86 6.70
CA LYS A 385 -20.51 7.47 6.44
C LYS A 385 -20.73 8.73 7.28
N ARG A 386 -20.37 8.68 8.57
CA ARG A 386 -20.54 9.78 9.52
C ARG A 386 -19.66 10.98 9.15
N ASN A 387 -18.37 10.77 8.89
CA ASN A 387 -17.48 11.86 8.48
C ASN A 387 -17.88 12.47 7.13
N LEU A 388 -18.30 11.65 6.17
CA LEU A 388 -18.82 12.13 4.90
C LEU A 388 -20.09 12.98 5.09
N SER A 389 -20.98 12.56 5.99
CA SER A 389 -22.19 13.33 6.32
C SER A 389 -21.90 14.64 7.04
N ILE A 390 -20.90 14.69 7.93
CA ILE A 390 -20.58 15.88 8.73
C ILE A 390 -19.77 16.88 7.92
N TYR A 391 -18.76 16.42 7.19
CA TYR A 391 -17.75 17.28 6.56
C TYR A 391 -17.81 17.30 5.03
N GLY A 392 -18.62 16.44 4.40
CA GLY A 392 -18.72 16.33 2.94
C GLY A 392 -17.50 15.68 2.27
N VAL A 393 -16.51 15.26 3.05
CA VAL A 393 -15.24 14.66 2.57
C VAL A 393 -14.85 13.46 3.41
N HIS A 394 -14.06 12.55 2.83
CA HIS A 394 -13.62 11.33 3.52
C HIS A 394 -12.56 11.60 4.61
N PRO A 395 -12.50 10.76 5.67
CA PRO A 395 -11.56 10.89 6.78
C PRO A 395 -10.09 11.07 6.39
N THR A 396 -9.62 10.35 5.37
CA THR A 396 -8.23 10.45 4.89
C THR A 396 -7.90 11.86 4.43
N LEU A 397 -8.79 12.49 3.68
CA LEU A 397 -8.59 13.85 3.18
C LEU A 397 -8.66 14.88 4.32
N LEU A 398 -9.55 14.68 5.29
CA LEU A 398 -9.60 15.52 6.50
C LEU A 398 -8.27 15.48 7.24
N ILE A 399 -7.71 14.28 7.42
CA ILE A 399 -6.39 14.07 8.02
C ILE A 399 -5.30 14.82 7.25
N GLU A 400 -5.29 14.72 5.92
CA GLU A 400 -4.30 15.39 5.07
C GLU A 400 -4.42 16.92 5.13
N GLN A 401 -5.64 17.44 5.26
CA GLN A 401 -5.94 18.88 5.34
C GLN A 401 -5.81 19.45 6.76
N GLY A 402 -5.49 18.62 7.75
CA GLY A 402 -5.38 19.08 9.15
C GLY A 402 -6.73 19.28 9.83
N HIS A 403 -7.82 18.76 9.26
CA HIS A 403 -9.16 18.87 9.82
C HIS A 403 -9.48 17.76 10.83
N PRO A 404 -10.37 18.01 11.79
CA PRO A 404 -10.80 16.99 12.73
C PRO A 404 -11.56 15.84 12.07
N VAL A 405 -11.33 14.62 12.54
CA VAL A 405 -12.07 13.42 12.14
C VAL A 405 -12.95 12.97 13.30
N ASP A 406 -14.22 12.68 13.04
CA ASP A 406 -15.11 12.07 14.02
C ASP A 406 -14.78 10.57 14.14
N ILE A 407 -14.45 10.11 15.34
CA ILE A 407 -14.12 8.70 15.60
C ILE A 407 -15.12 8.04 16.55
N THR A 408 -16.35 8.58 16.62
CA THR A 408 -17.39 8.16 17.55
C THR A 408 -17.70 6.67 17.43
N ASP A 409 -17.75 6.17 16.21
CA ASP A 409 -18.06 4.77 15.91
C ASP A 409 -16.97 3.77 16.33
N LEU A 410 -15.74 4.24 16.60
CA LEU A 410 -14.66 3.36 17.06
C LEU A 410 -14.72 3.15 18.58
N ALA A 411 -15.03 4.22 19.32
CA ALA A 411 -15.00 4.26 20.79
C ALA A 411 -16.38 4.26 21.44
N SER A 412 -17.46 4.19 20.65
CA SER A 412 -18.85 4.30 21.13
C SER A 412 -19.09 5.54 22.01
N HIS A 413 -18.40 6.65 21.71
CA HIS A 413 -18.44 7.90 22.47
C HIS A 413 -18.13 9.10 21.56
N PRO A 414 -18.74 10.28 21.75
CA PRO A 414 -18.49 11.45 20.89
C PRO A 414 -17.03 11.90 20.98
N LEU A 415 -16.23 11.55 19.99
CA LEU A 415 -14.79 11.80 19.97
C LEU A 415 -14.38 12.45 18.65
N SER A 416 -13.47 13.42 18.74
CA SER A 416 -12.91 14.08 17.57
C SER A 416 -11.39 13.98 17.60
N MET A 417 -10.83 13.33 16.58
CA MET A 417 -9.39 13.22 16.38
C MET A 417 -8.88 14.46 15.65
N ILE A 418 -7.94 15.18 16.23
CA ILE A 418 -7.33 16.39 15.67
C ILE A 418 -5.89 16.09 15.22
N PRO A 419 -5.51 16.46 13.99
CA PRO A 419 -4.12 16.42 13.56
C PRO A 419 -3.29 17.43 14.37
N TYR A 420 -2.28 16.93 15.09
CA TYR A 420 -1.22 17.70 15.77
C TYR A 420 -1.66 18.64 16.89
N LYS A 421 -1.73 18.09 18.11
CA LYS A 421 -1.37 18.77 19.38
C LYS A 421 -0.85 17.70 20.34
N ILE A 422 0.47 17.55 20.48
CA ILE A 422 0.99 16.70 21.55
C ILE A 422 0.96 17.55 22.82
N LYS A 423 0.14 17.13 23.80
CA LYS A 423 0.36 17.50 25.19
C LYS A 423 1.12 16.34 25.82
N GLU A 424 2.35 16.59 26.27
CA GLU A 424 3.25 15.55 26.82
C GLU A 424 2.71 14.86 28.09
N GLU A 425 1.66 15.42 28.72
CA GLU A 425 1.08 14.91 29.98
C GLU A 425 -0.30 14.22 29.82
N SER A 426 -0.78 13.97 28.60
CA SER A 426 -2.10 13.34 28.40
C SER A 426 -2.04 11.81 28.43
N PRO A 427 -3.07 11.12 28.96
CA PRO A 427 -3.14 9.65 28.92
C PRO A 427 -3.09 9.17 27.46
N SER A 428 -2.46 8.03 27.20
CA SER A 428 -2.31 7.50 25.83
C SER A 428 -2.98 6.16 25.64
N VAL A 429 -3.62 5.95 24.48
CA VAL A 429 -4.22 4.68 24.08
C VAL A 429 -3.84 4.34 22.64
N SER A 430 -3.61 3.07 22.33
CA SER A 430 -3.38 2.65 20.94
C SER A 430 -4.71 2.58 20.18
N LEU A 431 -4.70 2.99 18.90
CA LEU A 431 -5.89 2.88 18.05
C LEU A 431 -6.34 1.43 17.91
N GLY A 432 -5.40 0.48 17.86
CA GLY A 432 -5.73 -0.94 17.83
C GLY A 432 -6.48 -1.40 19.08
N ALA A 433 -6.06 -0.98 20.28
CA ALA A 433 -6.76 -1.29 21.52
C ALA A 433 -8.15 -0.67 21.56
N LEU A 434 -8.28 0.60 21.19
CA LEU A 434 -9.56 1.31 21.18
C LEU A 434 -10.57 0.72 20.18
N VAL A 435 -10.11 0.28 19.01
CA VAL A 435 -10.94 -0.36 17.99
C VAL A 435 -11.43 -1.73 18.45
N ALA A 436 -10.55 -2.51 19.10
CA ALA A 436 -10.87 -3.83 19.63
C ALA A 436 -11.82 -3.75 20.82
N ASP A 437 -11.54 -2.85 21.76
CA ASP A 437 -12.31 -2.65 22.98
C ASP A 437 -12.50 -1.15 23.28
N PRO A 438 -13.70 -0.61 23.03
CA PRO A 438 -14.02 0.79 23.34
C PRO A 438 -13.88 1.18 24.82
N SER A 439 -13.91 0.21 25.74
CA SER A 439 -13.87 0.48 27.19
C SER A 439 -12.49 0.94 27.68
N VAL A 440 -11.42 0.67 26.93
CA VAL A 440 -10.05 1.09 27.26
C VAL A 440 -9.79 2.58 26.99
N ARG A 441 -10.82 3.32 26.57
CA ARG A 441 -10.77 4.76 26.32
C ARG A 441 -10.45 5.52 27.62
N PRO A 442 -9.43 6.39 27.64
CA PRO A 442 -9.18 7.27 28.78
C PRO A 442 -10.33 8.26 29.02
N GLU A 443 -10.49 8.70 30.27
CA GLU A 443 -11.40 9.80 30.60
C GLU A 443 -10.86 11.14 30.08
N GLY A 444 -11.73 11.94 29.45
CA GLY A 444 -11.35 13.25 28.89
C GLY A 444 -10.56 13.17 27.58
N ASP A 445 -9.67 14.15 27.38
CA ASP A 445 -8.80 14.24 26.22
C ASP A 445 -7.60 13.30 26.34
N PHE A 446 -7.18 12.69 25.23
CA PHE A 446 -6.09 11.72 25.26
C PHE A 446 -5.26 11.69 23.98
N THR A 447 -4.08 11.09 24.10
CA THR A 447 -3.15 10.85 23.02
C THR A 447 -3.45 9.50 22.37
N LEU A 448 -3.81 9.49 21.09
CA LEU A 448 -4.07 8.29 20.31
C LEU A 448 -2.82 7.89 19.53
N ILE A 449 -2.22 6.75 19.90
CA ILE A 449 -1.13 6.13 19.15
C ILE A 449 -1.77 5.36 17.99
N ALA A 450 -1.82 5.99 16.81
CA ALA A 450 -2.41 5.40 15.62
C ALA A 450 -1.65 4.13 15.19
N TRP A 451 -0.33 4.20 15.16
CA TRP A 451 0.54 3.07 14.86
C TRP A 451 1.94 3.30 15.41
N GLU A 452 2.63 2.25 15.81
CA GLU A 452 4.04 2.28 16.14
C GLU A 452 4.78 1.29 15.25
N SER A 453 5.82 1.76 14.56
CA SER A 453 6.61 0.90 13.70
C SER A 453 7.28 -0.22 14.52
N ARG A 454 7.13 -1.46 14.09
CA ARG A 454 7.87 -2.60 14.65
C ARG A 454 9.30 -2.70 14.15
N ILE A 455 9.63 -1.91 13.13
CA ILE A 455 10.96 -1.83 12.54
C ILE A 455 11.64 -0.54 13.05
N PRO A 456 12.93 -0.61 13.46
CA PRO A 456 13.71 0.56 13.81
C PRO A 456 13.60 1.68 12.76
N PRO A 457 13.49 2.96 13.17
CA PRO A 457 13.65 3.47 14.54
C PRO A 457 12.35 3.48 15.36
N HIS A 458 11.38 2.60 15.08
CA HIS A 458 10.13 2.49 15.85
C HIS A 458 9.29 3.76 15.90
N LYS A 459 9.23 4.48 14.78
CA LYS A 459 8.47 5.73 14.70
C LYS A 459 6.99 5.51 15.03
N SER A 460 6.48 6.29 15.98
CA SER A 460 5.08 6.35 16.35
C SER A 460 4.32 7.42 15.54
N PHE A 461 3.11 7.08 15.10
CA PHE A 461 2.15 7.99 14.50
C PHE A 461 1.12 8.34 15.56
N VAL A 462 1.18 9.57 16.06
CA VAL A 462 0.39 10.01 17.21
C VAL A 462 -0.61 11.08 16.79
N ARG A 463 -1.80 11.04 17.39
CA ARG A 463 -2.91 11.97 17.18
C ARG A 463 -3.45 12.43 18.53
N TYR A 464 -4.03 13.62 18.59
CA TYR A 464 -4.75 14.08 19.78
C TYR A 464 -6.24 13.83 19.60
N VAL A 465 -6.91 13.35 20.63
CA VAL A 465 -8.35 13.10 20.61
C VAL A 465 -9.00 13.94 21.69
N THR A 466 -10.00 14.73 21.27
CA THR A 466 -10.84 15.47 22.20
C THR A 466 -12.12 14.71 22.49
N SER A 467 -12.48 14.65 23.77
CA SER A 467 -13.80 14.16 24.17
C SER A 467 -14.83 15.27 24.01
N ARG A 468 -15.89 15.00 23.25
CA ARG A 468 -17.05 15.90 23.13
C ARG A 468 -18.21 15.41 23.98
N ALA A 469 -17.93 14.88 25.17
CA ALA A 469 -18.99 14.67 26.16
C ALA A 469 -19.64 16.04 26.41
N GLN A 470 -20.95 16.14 26.18
CA GLN A 470 -21.67 17.40 26.21
C GLN A 470 -21.40 18.17 27.50
N ASP A 471 -20.98 19.43 27.35
CA ASP A 471 -21.37 20.54 28.23
C ASP A 471 -22.90 20.71 28.17
N ALA A 472 -23.65 19.69 28.60
CA ALA A 472 -25.11 19.69 28.71
C ALA A 472 -25.59 19.86 30.17
N HIS A 473 -24.71 20.26 31.07
CA HIS A 473 -25.12 20.83 32.34
C HIS A 473 -24.38 22.15 32.59
N GLU A 474 -25.20 23.21 32.56
CA GLU A 474 -25.00 24.58 33.04
C GLU A 474 -24.48 25.66 32.08
N GLY A 475 -25.41 26.57 31.73
CA GLY A 475 -25.11 28.01 31.65
C GLY A 475 -24.81 28.57 30.27
N GLY A 476 -25.83 29.09 29.58
CA GLY A 476 -25.68 29.72 28.27
C GLY A 476 -24.93 31.06 28.26
N SER A 477 -24.34 31.39 27.10
CA SER A 477 -24.27 32.74 26.50
C SER A 477 -23.64 32.66 25.09
N PRO A 478 -23.88 33.65 24.19
CA PRO A 478 -24.23 33.37 22.80
C PRO A 478 -23.12 33.51 21.76
N LEU A 479 -23.34 32.80 20.65
CA LEU A 479 -22.60 32.85 19.38
C LEU A 479 -22.37 34.29 18.85
N PRO A 480 -21.18 34.63 18.31
CA PRO A 480 -20.95 35.92 17.66
C PRO A 480 -21.69 35.98 16.33
N GLY A 481 -22.57 36.98 16.21
CA GLY A 481 -23.62 37.07 15.19
C GLY A 481 -23.14 37.37 13.77
N ARG A 482 -23.86 36.77 12.82
CA ARG A 482 -24.03 37.24 11.44
C ARG A 482 -24.66 38.65 11.47
N ARG A 483 -23.93 39.67 11.04
CA ARG A 483 -24.49 41.00 10.74
C ARG A 483 -25.42 40.92 9.53
N LYS A 484 -26.74 40.99 9.77
CA LYS A 484 -27.74 41.37 8.76
C LYS A 484 -27.71 42.91 8.62
N ARG A 485 -27.42 43.41 7.43
CA ARG A 485 -27.73 44.81 7.04
C ARG A 485 -29.25 44.96 6.97
N ARG A 486 -29.83 45.86 7.76
CA ARG A 486 -31.17 46.42 7.57
C ARG A 486 -31.02 47.88 7.17
N GLY A 487 -31.86 48.30 6.23
CA GLY A 487 -31.83 49.59 5.56
C GLY A 487 -32.11 50.78 6.47
N VAL A 488 -31.70 51.93 5.96
CA VAL A 488 -31.89 53.28 6.49
C VAL A 488 -33.27 53.79 6.06
N PRO A 489 -34.03 54.47 6.93
CA PRO A 489 -35.10 55.36 6.52
C PRO A 489 -34.71 56.84 6.74
N LEU A 490 -34.47 57.55 5.64
CA LEU A 490 -35.11 58.79 5.18
C LEU A 490 -34.33 59.32 3.97
#